data_AF-A0A8R2JRB2-F1
#
_entry.id   AF-A0A8R2JRB2-F1
#
_cell.length_a   1.000
_cell.length_b   1.000
_cell.length_c   1.000
_cell.angle_alpha   90.00
_cell.angle_beta   90.00
_cell.angle_gamma   90.00
#
_symmetry.space_group_name_H-M   'P 1'
#
loop_
_entity.id
_entity.type
_entity.pdbx_description
1 polymer ?
#
loop_
_entity_poly.entity_id
_entity_poly.type
_entity_poly.pdbx_seq_one_letter_code
_entity_poly.pdbx_strand_id
1 'polypeptide(L)'
;MSMGFERNHVIAALKATENNLDCALDWIISHGPEEILPTEETATSKIYKRRDGKGIYKLFAFISHMGSSSTVGHYVCHIKKEKRWVIFNDEKVAISQNPPTDLGYLYVYKRMSNDQVM
;
A
#
# COMPACT_ATOMS: atom_id res chain seq x y z
N MET A 1 5.12 -16.72 19.45
CA MET A 1 4.88 -15.30 19.09
C MET A 1 5.52 -15.08 17.73
N SER A 2 4.76 -15.15 16.63
CA SER A 2 5.33 -15.27 15.27
C SER A 2 5.10 -14.05 14.37
N MET A 3 4.27 -13.08 14.78
CA MET A 3 3.95 -11.87 14.00
C MET A 3 4.64 -10.59 14.50
N GLY A 4 5.61 -10.70 15.42
CA GLY A 4 6.36 -9.54 15.93
C GLY A 4 5.62 -8.70 16.98
N PHE A 5 4.47 -9.14 17.48
CA PHE A 5 3.73 -8.45 18.55
C PHE A 5 4.18 -8.89 19.95
N GLU A 6 4.19 -7.95 20.89
CA GLU A 6 4.45 -8.21 22.30
C GLU A 6 3.33 -9.06 22.92
N ARG A 7 3.69 -9.94 23.87
CA ARG A 7 2.76 -10.86 24.54
C ARG A 7 1.58 -10.13 25.19
N ASN A 8 1.85 -8.98 25.81
CA ASN A 8 0.84 -8.21 26.53
C ASN A 8 -0.24 -7.65 25.58
N HIS A 9 0.15 -7.20 24.38
CA HIS A 9 -0.78 -6.74 23.35
C HIS A 9 -1.64 -7.86 22.80
N VAL A 10 -1.05 -9.04 22.58
CA VAL A 10 -1.81 -10.21 22.10
C VAL A 10 -2.85 -10.66 23.13
N ILE A 11 -2.52 -10.64 24.41
CA ILE A 11 -3.46 -11.04 25.48
C ILE A 11 -4.62 -10.04 25.60
N ALA A 12 -4.34 -8.74 25.52
CA ALA A 12 -5.40 -7.74 25.60
C ALA A 12 -6.33 -7.77 24.39
N ALA A 13 -5.78 -7.99 23.19
CA ALA A 13 -6.56 -8.15 21.98
C ALA A 13 -7.49 -9.36 22.06
N LEU A 14 -6.95 -10.52 22.49
CA LEU A 14 -7.76 -11.72 22.68
C LEU A 14 -8.85 -11.53 23.73
N LYS A 15 -8.60 -10.77 24.79
CA LYS A 15 -9.62 -10.42 25.78
C LYS A 15 -10.69 -9.50 25.21
N ALA A 16 -10.33 -8.54 24.36
CA ALA A 16 -11.25 -7.60 23.73
C ALA A 16 -12.13 -8.27 22.65
N THR A 17 -11.66 -9.36 22.04
CA THR A 17 -12.34 -10.03 20.93
C THR A 17 -12.90 -11.42 21.29
N GLU A 18 -13.15 -11.68 22.58
CA GLU A 18 -13.72 -12.94 23.07
C GLU A 18 -12.95 -14.20 22.59
N ASN A 19 -11.61 -14.11 22.58
CA ASN A 19 -10.68 -15.12 22.07
C ASN A 19 -10.82 -15.46 20.57
N ASN A 20 -11.50 -14.63 19.78
CA ASN A 20 -11.48 -14.75 18.33
C ASN A 20 -10.14 -14.24 17.78
N LEU A 21 -9.39 -15.15 17.14
CA LEU A 21 -8.05 -14.88 16.60
C LEU A 21 -8.06 -13.85 15.46
N ASP A 22 -8.98 -13.97 14.50
CA ASP A 22 -9.00 -13.09 13.33
C ASP A 22 -9.37 -11.66 13.73
N CYS A 23 -10.37 -11.53 14.61
CA CYS A 23 -10.73 -10.25 15.19
C CYS A 23 -9.60 -9.69 16.07
N ALA A 24 -8.90 -10.52 16.84
CA ALA A 24 -7.77 -10.06 17.66
C ALA A 24 -6.65 -9.51 16.79
N LEU A 25 -6.37 -10.12 15.64
CA LEU A 25 -5.36 -9.63 14.71
C LEU A 25 -5.74 -8.27 14.11
N ASP A 26 -6.97 -8.12 13.63
CA ASP A 26 -7.48 -6.84 13.14
C ASP A 26 -7.45 -5.77 14.23
N TRP A 27 -7.80 -6.17 15.46
CA TRP A 27 -7.76 -5.30 16.63
C TRP A 27 -6.34 -4.83 16.96
N ILE A 28 -5.33 -5.72 16.94
CA ILE A 28 -3.92 -5.36 17.18
C ILE A 28 -3.37 -4.43 16.08
N ILE A 29 -3.80 -4.60 14.83
CA ILE A 29 -3.34 -3.77 13.71
C ILE A 29 -3.99 -2.38 13.76
N SER A 30 -5.27 -2.32 14.13
CA SER A 30 -6.01 -1.06 14.28
C SER A 30 -5.63 -0.29 15.55
N HIS A 31 -5.44 -0.99 16.67
CA HIS A 31 -5.07 -0.43 17.96
C HIS A 31 -3.58 -0.64 18.18
N GLY A 32 -2.81 0.42 17.94
CA GLY A 32 -1.36 0.41 18.14
C GLY A 32 -0.97 0.03 19.59
N PRO A 33 0.28 -0.41 19.80
CA PRO A 33 0.77 -0.94 21.07
C PRO A 33 0.55 -0.02 22.29
N GLU A 34 0.49 1.29 22.10
CA GLU A 34 0.34 2.27 23.20
C GLU A 34 -1.07 2.33 23.80
N GLU A 35 -2.10 1.82 23.13
CA GLU A 35 -3.49 1.93 23.60
C GLU A 35 -3.84 0.86 24.65
N ILE A 36 -2.96 -0.14 24.78
CA ILE A 36 -3.19 -1.38 25.52
C ILE A 36 -2.43 -1.38 26.85
N LEU A 37 -1.31 -0.67 26.92
CA LEU A 37 -0.55 -0.45 28.14
C LEU A 37 -0.86 0.97 28.62
N PRO A 38 -1.57 1.15 29.76
CA PRO A 38 -1.73 2.47 30.38
C PRO A 38 -0.38 2.86 30.98
N THR A 39 0.54 3.27 30.11
CA THR A 39 1.72 4.01 30.55
C THR A 39 1.26 5.46 30.54
N GLU A 40 1.03 6.00 31.73
CA GLU A 40 0.82 7.42 31.94
C GLU A 40 2.04 8.15 31.37
N GLU A 41 1.94 8.65 30.14
CA GLU A 41 2.60 9.87 29.66
C GLU A 41 2.34 10.10 28.17
N THR A 42 1.80 11.29 27.90
CA THR A 42 1.73 11.99 26.62
C THR A 42 0.82 11.42 25.52
N ALA A 43 -0.32 12.10 25.38
CA ALA A 43 -1.04 12.28 24.11
C ALA A 43 -0.10 12.88 23.05
N THR A 44 0.78 12.06 22.47
CA THR A 44 1.45 12.38 21.22
C THR A 44 0.59 11.79 20.12
N SER A 45 -0.06 12.67 19.35
CA SER A 45 -0.67 12.30 18.08
C SER A 45 0.36 11.48 17.30
N LYS A 46 0.06 10.18 17.08
CA LYS A 46 0.96 9.22 16.43
C LYS A 46 1.58 9.85 15.19
N ILE A 47 2.83 10.31 15.28
CA ILE A 47 3.63 10.67 14.11
C ILE A 47 4.01 9.34 13.50
N TYR A 48 3.11 8.76 12.71
CA TYR A 48 3.50 7.78 11.71
C TYR A 48 4.76 8.35 11.05
N LYS A 49 5.88 7.62 11.04
CA LYS A 49 7.09 8.02 10.29
C LYS A 49 6.75 8.01 8.80
N ARG A 50 5.99 9.02 8.38
CA ARG A 50 5.64 9.29 7.00
C ARG A 50 6.90 9.86 6.39
N ARG A 51 7.34 9.23 5.31
CA ARG A 51 8.42 9.77 4.50
C ARG A 51 7.89 11.00 3.78
N ASP A 52 7.94 12.15 4.43
CA ASP A 52 7.54 13.41 3.83
C ASP A 52 8.61 13.91 2.84
N GLY A 53 8.26 14.90 2.03
CA GLY A 53 9.15 15.50 1.02
C GLY A 53 8.36 16.22 -0.08
N LYS A 54 9.10 16.82 -1.01
CA LYS A 54 8.51 17.62 -2.10
C LYS A 54 7.49 16.80 -2.90
N GLY A 55 6.29 17.33 -3.09
CA GLY A 55 5.16 16.68 -3.77
C GLY A 55 5.30 16.57 -5.30
N ILE A 56 6.52 16.41 -5.83
CA ILE A 56 6.76 16.22 -7.27
C ILE A 56 6.84 14.72 -7.54
N TYR A 57 5.98 14.24 -8.42
CA TYR A 57 5.87 12.83 -8.76
C TYR A 57 5.92 12.63 -10.27
N LYS A 58 6.46 11.48 -10.66
CA LYS A 58 6.44 11.00 -12.05
C LYS A 58 5.67 9.70 -12.11
N LEU A 59 4.83 9.56 -13.13
CA LEU A 59 4.11 8.32 -13.35
C LEU A 59 5.12 7.18 -13.57
N PHE A 60 5.01 6.15 -12.73
CA PHE A 60 5.91 5.01 -12.72
C PHE A 60 5.24 3.76 -13.27
N ALA A 61 4.00 3.51 -12.86
CA ALA A 61 3.20 2.40 -13.37
C ALA A 61 1.72 2.75 -13.31
N PHE A 62 0.92 2.03 -14.09
CA PHE A 62 -0.53 2.03 -13.95
C PHE A 62 -1.10 0.65 -14.25
N ILE A 63 -2.25 0.35 -13.67
CA ILE A 63 -3.01 -0.88 -13.84
C ILE A 63 -4.31 -0.51 -14.53
N SER A 64 -4.63 -1.18 -15.62
CA SER A 64 -5.86 -0.96 -16.40
C SER A 64 -6.78 -2.15 -16.23
N HIS A 65 -8.06 -1.86 -15.97
CA HIS A 65 -9.14 -2.83 -16.09
C HIS A 65 -9.76 -2.70 -17.49
N MET A 66 -9.59 -3.72 -18.32
CA MET A 66 -10.15 -3.77 -19.66
C MET A 66 -11.50 -4.49 -19.62
N GLY A 67 -12.58 -3.72 -19.65
CA GLY A 67 -13.95 -4.24 -19.65
C GLY A 67 -14.94 -3.15 -19.28
N SER A 68 -16.17 -3.25 -19.81
CA SER A 68 -17.26 -2.34 -19.47
C SER A 68 -18.05 -2.77 -18.22
N SER A 69 -17.85 -4.00 -17.76
CA SER A 69 -18.47 -4.53 -16.54
C SER A 69 -17.57 -4.29 -15.32
N SER A 70 -18.15 -4.10 -14.14
CA SER A 70 -17.42 -4.08 -12.87
C SER A 70 -17.09 -5.49 -12.34
N THR A 71 -17.80 -6.52 -12.82
CA THR A 71 -17.65 -7.90 -12.35
C THR A 71 -16.78 -8.76 -13.27
N VAL A 72 -16.59 -8.33 -14.51
CA VAL A 72 -15.83 -9.07 -15.53
C VAL A 72 -14.99 -8.09 -16.33
N GLY A 73 -13.72 -8.44 -16.47
CA GLY A 73 -12.79 -7.77 -17.37
C GLY A 73 -11.41 -8.38 -17.23
N HIS A 74 -10.42 -7.69 -17.79
CA HIS A 74 -9.04 -8.17 -17.84
C HIS A 74 -8.09 -7.13 -17.27
N TYR A 75 -7.25 -7.53 -16.30
CA TYR A 75 -6.27 -6.63 -15.71
C TYR A 75 -4.94 -6.74 -16.42
N VAL A 76 -4.43 -5.60 -16.89
CA VAL A 76 -3.06 -5.49 -17.42
C VAL A 76 -2.34 -4.38 -16.68
N CYS A 77 -1.02 -4.50 -16.53
CA CYS A 77 -0.22 -3.44 -15.94
C CYS A 77 0.83 -2.92 -16.91
N HIS A 78 1.06 -1.62 -16.84
CA HIS A 78 2.09 -0.93 -17.59
C HIS A 78 3.09 -0.36 -16.61
N ILE A 79 4.36 -0.71 -16.76
CA ILE A 79 5.44 -0.25 -15.87
C ILE A 79 6.50 0.44 -16.72
N LYS A 80 6.93 1.61 -16.27
CA LYS A 80 8.02 2.36 -16.90
C LYS A 80 9.37 1.86 -16.39
N LYS A 81 10.07 1.06 -17.20
CA LYS A 81 11.43 0.56 -16.93
C LYS A 81 12.42 1.19 -17.91
N GLU A 82 13.55 1.69 -17.42
CA GLU A 82 14.61 2.27 -18.27
C GLU A 82 14.11 3.31 -19.28
N LYS A 83 13.18 4.18 -18.84
CA LYS A 83 12.50 5.20 -19.68
C LYS A 83 11.54 4.64 -20.75
N ARG A 84 11.43 3.31 -20.90
CA ARG A 84 10.49 2.63 -21.82
C ARG A 84 9.28 2.10 -21.06
N TRP A 85 8.14 2.04 -21.73
CA TRP A 85 6.93 1.44 -21.17
C TRP A 85 6.87 -0.03 -21.54
N VAL A 86 6.57 -0.87 -20.56
CA VAL A 86 6.42 -2.32 -20.73
C VAL A 86 5.03 -2.70 -20.26
N ILE A 87 4.28 -3.37 -21.11
CA ILE A 87 3.00 -4.00 -20.75
C ILE A 87 3.28 -5.42 -20.24
N PHE A 88 2.68 -5.74 -19.11
CA PHE A 88 2.61 -7.07 -18.55
C PHE A 88 1.15 -7.51 -18.63
N ASN A 89 0.94 -8.54 -19.44
CA ASN A 89 -0.35 -9.18 -19.66
C ASN A 89 -0.16 -10.68 -19.40
N ASP A 90 -0.32 -11.08 -18.14
CA ASP A 90 -0.04 -12.43 -17.64
C ASP A 90 1.37 -12.90 -18.06
N GLU A 91 1.45 -13.97 -18.85
CA GLU A 91 2.70 -14.53 -19.36
C GLU A 91 3.34 -13.66 -20.47
N LYS A 92 2.57 -12.75 -21.08
CA LYS A 92 3.01 -11.92 -22.21
C LYS A 92 3.58 -10.60 -21.71
N VAL A 93 4.87 -10.40 -21.98
CA VAL A 93 5.57 -9.15 -21.66
C VAL A 93 6.06 -8.52 -22.95
N ALA A 94 5.67 -7.26 -23.19
CA ALA A 94 6.02 -6.55 -24.41
C ALA A 94 6.33 -5.08 -24.15
N ILE A 95 7.11 -4.47 -25.04
CA ILE A 95 7.35 -3.03 -25.00
C ILE A 95 6.12 -2.32 -25.57
N SER A 96 5.52 -1.45 -24.78
CA SER A 96 4.39 -0.62 -25.19
C SER A 96 4.91 0.73 -25.70
N GLN A 97 4.78 1.00 -26.99
CA GLN A 97 5.19 2.30 -27.56
C GLN A 97 4.20 3.42 -27.17
N ASN A 98 2.90 3.12 -27.25
CA ASN A 98 1.81 4.04 -26.92
C ASN A 98 0.98 3.46 -25.76
N PRO A 99 1.44 3.59 -24.50
CA PRO A 99 0.68 3.12 -23.35
C PRO A 99 -0.61 3.94 -23.19
N PRO A 100 -1.77 3.30 -22.98
CA PRO A 100 -3.05 3.99 -22.78
C PRO A 100 -3.14 4.55 -21.36
N THR A 101 -2.39 5.61 -21.07
CA THR A 101 -2.31 6.21 -19.73
C THR A 101 -3.61 6.81 -19.25
N ASP A 102 -4.57 7.10 -20.13
CA ASP A 102 -5.85 7.71 -19.75
C ASP A 102 -6.90 6.66 -19.34
N LEU A 103 -6.64 5.38 -19.64
CA LEU A 103 -7.52 4.24 -19.36
C LEU A 103 -7.01 3.39 -18.17
N GLY A 104 -6.13 3.95 -17.35
CA GLY A 104 -5.71 3.32 -16.09
C GLY A 104 -6.79 3.42 -15.02
N TYR A 105 -6.93 2.33 -14.26
CA TYR A 105 -7.77 2.26 -13.07
C TYR A 105 -7.00 2.68 -11.81
N LEU A 106 -5.79 2.14 -11.62
CA LEU A 106 -4.91 2.46 -10.50
C LEU A 106 -3.56 2.97 -10.97
N TYR A 107 -3.13 4.12 -10.47
CA TYR A 107 -1.87 4.77 -10.86
C TYR A 107 -0.87 4.75 -9.73
N VAL A 108 0.36 4.39 -10.05
CA VAL A 108 1.49 4.39 -9.13
C VAL A 108 2.46 5.47 -9.55
N TYR A 109 2.62 6.44 -8.67
CA TYR A 109 3.49 7.58 -8.85
C TYR A 109 4.75 7.41 -7.98
N LYS A 110 5.91 7.63 -8.59
CA LYS A 110 7.18 7.66 -7.87
C LYS A 110 7.57 9.10 -7.60
N ARG A 111 7.84 9.42 -6.34
CA ARG A 111 8.36 10.74 -5.95
C ARG A 111 9.70 10.98 -6.62
N MET A 112 9.86 12.13 -7.27
CA MET A 112 11.14 12.51 -7.86
C MET A 112 12.10 12.93 -6.74
N SER A 113 13.32 12.38 -6.75
CA SER A 113 14.40 12.92 -5.93
C SER A 113 14.84 14.27 -6.51
N ASN A 114 15.41 15.13 -5.67
CA ASN A 114 15.87 16.47 -6.09
C ASN A 114 16.85 16.40 -7.29
N ASP A 115 17.61 15.32 -7.43
CA ASP A 115 18.53 15.09 -8.55
C ASP A 115 17.86 14.88 -9.92
N GLN A 116 16.54 14.67 -9.98
CA GLN A 116 15.80 14.49 -11.22
C GLN A 116 14.97 15.72 -11.63
N VAL A 117 15.02 16.80 -10.86
CA VAL A 117 14.20 18.02 -11.06
C VAL A 117 15.00 19.16 -11.73
N MET A 118 16.27 18.94 -12.07
CA MET A 118 17.08 19.86 -12.89
C MET A 118 17.05 19.48 -14.37
#